data_AF-A0A2N7BYV0-F1
#
_entry.id   AF-A0A2N7BYV0-F1
#
_cell.length_a   1.000
_cell.length_b   1.000
_cell.length_c   1.000
_cell.angle_alpha   90.00
_cell.angle_beta   90.00
_cell.angle_gamma   90.00
#
_symmetry.space_group_name_H-M   'P 1'
#
loop_
_entity.id
_entity.type
_entity.pdbx_description
1 polymer ?
#
loop_
_entity_poly.entity_id
_entity_poly.type
_entity_poly.pdbx_seq_one_letter_code
_entity_poly.pdbx_strand_id
1 'polypeptide(L)'
;MTKWFMLILTVAINTALGGCGDRGDSGSTTNGISSPSQAPESELEPEPATIIHPPTLNSVDAFKDIVVPNDFDWRGSKTLTITVDITSSFSLRDGKQRCIRGSHIIDLYNTSDPKNPVHYYTGLSDRHGHLTDVFTFPAHWKSLNIIANVNGQKCTSTYALDELETVLIVSCGIVLEED
;
A
#
# COMPACT_ATOMS: atom_id res chain seq x y z
N MET A 1 -54.08 15.50 21.16
CA MET A 1 -53.18 14.41 20.71
C MET A 1 -52.04 15.05 19.94
N THR A 2 -50.91 15.27 20.61
CA THR A 2 -49.79 16.05 20.06
C THR A 2 -48.71 15.08 19.60
N LYS A 3 -48.51 14.94 18.27
CA LYS A 3 -47.46 14.09 17.69
C LYS A 3 -46.11 14.80 17.84
N TRP A 4 -45.21 14.20 18.59
CA TRP A 4 -43.80 14.58 18.62
C TRP A 4 -43.11 13.97 17.40
N PHE A 5 -42.63 14.82 16.49
CA PHE A 5 -41.68 14.42 15.46
C PHE A 5 -40.30 14.37 16.11
N MET A 6 -39.75 13.16 16.27
CA MET A 6 -38.33 12.99 16.58
C MET A 6 -37.51 13.34 15.34
N LEU A 7 -36.78 14.44 15.42
CA LEU A 7 -35.75 14.82 14.46
C LEU A 7 -34.53 13.93 14.74
N ILE A 8 -34.24 12.96 13.88
CA ILE A 8 -32.97 12.21 13.95
C ILE A 8 -31.89 13.13 13.38
N LEU A 9 -31.09 13.70 14.28
CA LEU A 9 -29.92 14.50 13.94
C LEU A 9 -28.80 13.55 13.51
N THR A 10 -28.63 13.36 12.20
CA THR A 10 -27.47 12.64 11.66
C THR A 10 -26.25 13.55 11.79
N VAL A 11 -25.50 13.39 12.88
CA VAL A 11 -24.20 14.04 13.03
C VAL A 11 -23.22 13.30 12.13
N ALA A 12 -22.85 13.90 11.00
CA ALA A 12 -21.70 13.48 10.21
C ALA A 12 -20.44 13.84 11.01
N ILE A 13 -19.89 12.89 11.76
CA ILE A 13 -18.60 13.05 12.41
C ILE A 13 -17.54 12.83 11.33
N ASN A 14 -16.98 13.92 10.82
CA ASN A 14 -15.70 13.87 10.11
C ASN A 14 -14.61 13.50 11.13
N THR A 15 -14.44 12.20 11.39
CA THR A 15 -13.25 11.73 12.08
C THR A 15 -12.09 11.85 11.10
N ALA A 16 -11.23 12.83 11.32
CA ALA A 16 -9.88 12.78 10.75
C ALA A 16 -9.24 11.47 11.25
N LEU A 17 -9.17 10.48 10.36
CA LEU A 17 -8.48 9.21 10.51
C LEU A 17 -6.98 9.50 10.63
N GLY A 18 -6.58 10.00 11.79
CA GLY A 18 -5.18 10.05 12.15
C GLY A 18 -4.79 8.66 12.61
N GLY A 19 -4.07 7.93 11.75
CA GLY A 19 -3.35 6.73 12.14
C GLY A 19 -2.49 6.97 13.38
N CYS A 20 -2.15 5.88 14.05
CA CYS A 20 -1.39 5.91 15.28
C CYS A 20 0.06 6.41 15.06
N GLY A 21 0.27 7.72 15.20
CA GLY A 21 1.49 8.36 15.74
C GLY A 21 2.85 8.25 15.04
N ASP A 22 3.34 9.41 14.57
CA ASP A 22 4.71 9.97 14.59
C ASP A 22 5.93 9.09 14.29
N ARG A 23 6.50 9.28 13.09
CA ARG A 23 7.85 8.86 12.72
C ARG A 23 8.75 10.11 12.60
N GLY A 24 9.43 10.45 13.69
CA GLY A 24 10.59 11.33 13.65
C GLY A 24 11.82 10.49 13.34
N ASP A 25 12.44 10.71 12.19
CA ASP A 25 13.85 10.36 12.02
C ASP A 25 14.57 11.44 11.22
N SER A 26 15.70 11.87 11.77
CA SER A 26 16.41 13.09 11.44
C SER A 26 17.89 12.79 11.23
N GLY A 27 18.43 13.32 10.13
CA GLY A 27 19.86 13.55 9.93
C GLY A 27 20.54 12.55 9.03
N SER A 28 21.61 12.88 8.31
CA SER A 28 22.20 14.16 7.91
C SER A 28 23.31 13.81 6.91
N THR A 29 23.44 14.66 5.89
CA THR A 29 24.57 14.97 4.99
C THR A 29 25.95 14.30 5.20
N THR A 30 26.66 14.02 4.09
CA THR A 30 27.93 14.68 3.66
C THR A 30 28.53 13.94 2.44
N ASN A 31 28.71 14.65 1.31
CA ASN A 31 29.95 15.25 0.77
C ASN A 31 30.91 14.28 0.07
N GLY A 32 31.43 14.71 -1.10
CA GLY A 32 32.76 14.31 -1.54
C GLY A 32 32.95 14.14 -3.05
N ILE A 33 33.12 15.26 -3.76
CA ILE A 33 33.67 15.34 -5.13
C ILE A 33 35.13 14.86 -5.13
N SER A 34 35.63 14.27 -6.22
CA SER A 34 36.98 14.52 -6.76
C SER A 34 37.17 13.93 -8.17
N SER A 35 37.40 14.80 -9.16
CA SER A 35 38.12 14.49 -10.40
C SER A 35 39.64 14.42 -10.11
N PRO A 36 40.42 13.83 -11.04
CA PRO A 36 41.50 14.63 -11.61
C PRO A 36 41.67 14.49 -13.13
N SER A 37 42.39 15.49 -13.65
CA SER A 37 42.59 15.91 -15.03
C SER A 37 43.73 15.20 -15.79
N GLN A 38 43.62 15.24 -17.13
CA GLN A 38 44.64 15.64 -18.13
C GLN A 38 45.58 14.59 -18.80
N ALA A 39 45.29 14.37 -20.10
CA ALA A 39 46.11 14.34 -21.34
C ALA A 39 47.64 14.05 -21.30
N PRO A 40 48.22 13.42 -22.36
CA PRO A 40 48.44 14.14 -23.61
C PRO A 40 48.10 13.39 -24.91
N GLU A 41 47.90 14.21 -25.93
CA GLU A 41 47.62 13.96 -27.33
C GLU A 41 48.78 13.22 -28.02
N SER A 42 48.46 12.26 -28.89
CA SER A 42 49.35 11.81 -29.96
C SER A 42 48.58 11.90 -31.26
N GLU A 43 48.94 12.92 -32.02
CA GLU A 43 48.49 13.26 -33.36
C GLU A 43 48.95 12.16 -34.33
N LEU A 44 48.01 11.46 -34.96
CA LEU A 44 48.24 10.57 -36.09
C LEU A 44 47.25 10.97 -37.20
N GLU A 45 47.80 11.26 -38.36
CA GLU A 45 47.11 11.77 -39.56
C GLU A 45 45.93 10.87 -39.99
N PRO A 46 44.83 11.43 -40.54
CA PRO A 46 43.66 10.63 -40.88
C PRO A 46 43.86 9.89 -42.21
N GLU A 47 43.81 8.56 -42.18
CA GLU A 47 43.53 7.77 -43.37
C GLU A 47 42.11 8.09 -43.88
N PRO A 48 41.87 8.10 -45.21
CA PRO A 48 40.55 8.43 -45.75
C PRO A 48 39.52 7.40 -45.29
N ALA A 49 38.63 7.83 -44.38
CA ALA A 49 37.48 7.04 -43.95
C ALA A 49 36.60 6.75 -45.17
N THR A 50 36.55 5.48 -45.57
CA THR A 50 35.50 4.99 -46.45
C THR A 50 34.18 5.22 -45.71
N ILE A 51 33.31 6.07 -46.25
CA ILE A 51 31.96 6.26 -45.71
C ILE A 51 31.23 4.93 -45.89
N ILE A 52 31.23 4.10 -44.85
CA ILE A 52 30.27 3.02 -44.71
C ILE A 52 28.96 3.73 -44.39
N HIS A 53 28.08 3.88 -45.37
CA HIS A 53 26.70 4.28 -45.10
C HIS A 53 26.16 3.37 -43.99
N PRO A 54 25.62 3.90 -42.88
CA PRO A 54 24.97 3.07 -41.90
C PRO A 54 23.86 2.30 -42.63
N PRO A 55 23.69 0.98 -42.38
CA PRO A 55 22.58 0.26 -42.96
C PRO A 55 21.31 1.03 -42.60
N THR A 56 20.58 1.46 -43.63
CA THR A 56 19.27 2.08 -43.45
C THR A 56 18.45 1.10 -42.65
N LEU A 57 18.13 1.46 -41.41
CA LEU A 57 17.35 0.64 -40.51
C LEU A 57 15.93 0.60 -41.07
N ASN A 58 15.69 -0.37 -41.93
CA ASN A 58 14.38 -0.58 -42.53
C ASN A 58 13.39 -0.80 -41.39
N SER A 59 12.43 0.10 -41.36
CA SER A 59 11.26 0.18 -40.50
C SER A 59 10.85 -1.11 -39.78
N VAL A 60 10.85 -1.00 -38.45
CA VAL A 60 9.93 -1.61 -37.49
C VAL A 60 9.64 -3.10 -37.69
N ASP A 61 10.33 -3.93 -36.90
CA ASP A 61 9.84 -5.26 -36.51
C ASP A 61 8.47 -5.08 -35.81
N ALA A 62 7.40 -5.07 -36.59
CA ALA A 62 6.06 -5.18 -36.04
C ALA A 62 5.86 -6.64 -35.62
N PHE A 63 5.70 -6.87 -34.32
CA PHE A 63 5.32 -8.18 -33.78
C PHE A 63 3.99 -8.59 -34.42
N LYS A 64 4.04 -9.56 -35.33
CA LYS A 64 2.87 -9.91 -36.15
C LYS A 64 1.90 -10.84 -35.44
N ASP A 65 2.36 -11.61 -34.46
CA ASP A 65 1.52 -12.54 -33.71
C ASP A 65 2.00 -12.63 -32.26
N ILE A 66 1.43 -11.79 -31.39
CA ILE A 66 1.50 -12.02 -29.95
C ILE A 66 0.41 -13.05 -29.64
N VAL A 67 0.81 -14.32 -29.49
CA VAL A 67 -0.09 -15.37 -29.01
C VAL A 67 -0.21 -15.23 -27.51
N VAL A 68 -1.33 -14.66 -27.09
CA VAL A 68 -1.67 -14.47 -25.69
C VAL A 68 -2.41 -15.71 -25.20
N PRO A 69 -1.95 -16.38 -24.13
CA PRO A 69 -2.70 -17.47 -23.51
C PRO A 69 -4.13 -17.05 -23.17
N ASN A 70 -5.09 -17.97 -23.28
CA ASN A 70 -6.51 -17.66 -23.01
C ASN A 70 -6.78 -17.21 -21.57
N ASP A 71 -5.87 -17.52 -20.65
CA ASP A 71 -5.87 -17.16 -19.23
C ASP A 71 -4.97 -15.95 -18.89
N PHE A 72 -4.38 -15.31 -19.90
CA PHE A 72 -3.56 -14.13 -19.69
C PHE A 72 -4.42 -12.94 -19.28
N ASP A 73 -4.26 -12.50 -18.04
CA ASP A 73 -4.97 -11.34 -17.51
C ASP A 73 -4.21 -10.05 -17.87
N TRP A 74 -4.70 -9.32 -18.87
CA TRP A 74 -4.19 -7.99 -19.27
C TRP A 74 -4.41 -6.91 -18.22
N ARG A 75 -5.06 -7.23 -17.09
CA ARG A 75 -5.45 -6.24 -16.09
C ARG A 75 -4.22 -5.69 -15.37
N GLY A 76 -4.24 -4.37 -15.22
CA GLY A 76 -3.24 -3.69 -14.41
C GLY A 76 -3.31 -4.08 -12.94
N SER A 77 -2.29 -3.68 -12.20
CA SER A 77 -2.23 -3.79 -10.75
C SER A 77 -1.98 -2.43 -10.13
N LYS A 78 -2.48 -2.23 -8.91
CA LYS A 78 -2.22 -1.05 -8.09
C LYS A 78 -1.29 -1.44 -6.95
N THR A 79 -0.12 -0.81 -6.86
CA THR A 79 0.82 -1.02 -5.75
C THR A 79 0.72 0.15 -4.78
N LEU A 80 0.56 -0.14 -3.50
CA LEU A 80 0.38 0.84 -2.43
C LEU A 80 1.14 0.41 -1.18
N THR A 81 1.74 1.38 -0.49
CA THR A 81 2.17 1.21 0.89
C THR A 81 0.96 1.43 1.80
N ILE A 82 0.61 0.43 2.60
CA ILE A 82 -0.54 0.48 3.51
C ILE A 82 -0.06 0.20 4.92
N THR A 83 -0.58 0.97 5.88
CA THR A 83 -0.48 0.69 7.30
C THR A 83 -1.82 0.18 7.80
N VAL A 84 -1.81 -0.98 8.46
CA VAL A 84 -2.96 -1.54 9.18
C VAL A 84 -2.77 -1.27 10.67
N ASP A 85 -3.68 -0.51 11.26
CA ASP A 85 -3.74 -0.20 12.68
C ASP A 85 -4.77 -1.07 13.37
N ILE A 86 -4.33 -1.86 14.35
CA ILE A 86 -5.24 -2.65 15.20
C ILE A 86 -5.65 -1.78 16.39
N THR A 87 -6.94 -1.46 16.49
CA THR A 87 -7.44 -0.52 17.49
C THR A 87 -8.52 -1.13 18.38
N SER A 88 -8.68 -0.57 19.57
CA SER A 88 -9.80 -0.87 20.45
C SER A 88 -11.02 -0.03 20.05
N SER A 89 -12.19 -0.67 19.96
CA SER A 89 -13.47 0.03 19.79
C SER A 89 -13.98 0.70 21.07
N PHE A 90 -13.39 0.41 22.23
CA PHE A 90 -13.88 0.85 23.54
C PHE A 90 -12.95 1.84 24.24
N SER A 91 -11.65 1.75 23.99
CA SER A 91 -10.66 2.60 24.63
C SER A 91 -10.27 3.73 23.69
N LEU A 92 -10.52 4.96 24.12
CA LEU A 92 -10.14 6.16 23.39
C LEU A 92 -8.93 6.83 24.07
N ARG A 93 -8.07 7.45 23.27
CA ARG A 93 -7.04 8.39 23.71
C ARG A 93 -7.15 9.64 22.84
N ASP A 94 -7.27 10.81 23.46
CA ASP A 94 -7.44 12.09 22.76
C ASP A 94 -8.59 12.09 21.74
N GLY A 95 -9.69 11.38 22.07
CA GLY A 95 -10.87 11.24 21.22
C GLY A 95 -10.71 10.28 20.03
N LYS A 96 -9.57 9.58 19.90
CA LYS A 96 -9.30 8.58 18.86
C LYS A 96 -9.22 7.19 19.45
N GLN A 97 -9.54 6.17 18.65
CA GLN A 97 -9.37 4.77 19.07
C GLN A 97 -7.92 4.48 19.44
N ARG A 98 -7.70 3.82 20.58
CA ARG A 98 -6.36 3.47 21.06
C ARG A 98 -5.88 2.20 20.36
N CYS A 99 -4.65 2.21 19.85
CA CYS A 99 -4.03 1.03 19.26
C CYS A 99 -3.79 -0.07 20.31
N ILE A 100 -4.08 -1.32 19.94
CA ILE A 100 -3.87 -2.50 20.77
C ILE A 100 -2.44 -2.96 20.61
N ARG A 101 -1.65 -2.80 21.68
CA ARG A 101 -0.23 -3.15 21.70
C ARG A 101 -0.03 -4.67 21.59
N GLY A 102 1.16 -5.07 21.18
CA GLY A 102 1.55 -6.46 20.96
C GLY A 102 1.53 -6.86 19.48
N SER A 103 2.18 -7.99 19.19
CA SER A 103 2.23 -8.55 17.84
C SER A 103 1.03 -9.46 17.61
N HIS A 104 0.25 -9.13 16.58
CA HIS A 104 -0.98 -9.79 16.21
C HIS A 104 -0.86 -10.34 14.79
N ILE A 105 -1.47 -11.49 14.54
CA ILE A 105 -1.53 -12.07 13.19
C ILE A 105 -2.59 -11.31 12.40
N ILE A 106 -2.25 -10.86 11.20
CA ILE A 106 -3.16 -10.15 10.29
C ILE A 106 -3.21 -10.93 8.98
N ASP A 107 -4.40 -11.33 8.59
CA ASP A 107 -4.68 -11.99 7.31
C ASP A 107 -5.48 -11.04 6.41
N LEU A 108 -5.09 -10.97 5.13
CA LEU A 108 -5.80 -10.23 4.09
C LEU A 108 -6.45 -11.21 3.12
N TYR A 109 -7.71 -10.94 2.79
CA TYR A 109 -8.48 -11.71 1.82
C TYR A 109 -9.07 -10.79 0.75
N ASN A 110 -9.00 -11.21 -0.50
CA ASN A 110 -9.84 -10.64 -1.54
C ASN A 110 -11.28 -11.15 -1.38
N THR A 111 -12.23 -10.24 -1.27
CA THR A 111 -13.67 -10.57 -1.12
C THR A 111 -14.51 -10.11 -2.30
N SER A 112 -13.91 -10.00 -3.49
CA SER A 112 -14.64 -9.69 -4.73
C SER A 112 -15.81 -10.64 -5.00
N ASP A 113 -15.67 -11.91 -4.59
CA ASP A 113 -16.77 -12.84 -4.37
C ASP A 113 -16.87 -13.13 -2.86
N PRO A 114 -17.88 -12.60 -2.15
CA PRO A 114 -18.01 -12.80 -0.71
C PRO A 114 -18.27 -14.25 -0.30
N LYS A 115 -18.69 -15.12 -1.24
CA LYS A 115 -18.89 -16.55 -0.97
C LYS A 115 -17.59 -17.34 -1.03
N ASN A 116 -16.60 -16.83 -1.77
CA ASN A 116 -15.33 -17.49 -2.01
C ASN A 116 -14.17 -16.50 -1.77
N PRO A 117 -13.94 -16.09 -0.51
CA PRO A 117 -12.82 -15.21 -0.19
C PRO A 117 -11.50 -15.92 -0.51
N VAL A 118 -10.60 -15.23 -1.23
CA VAL A 118 -9.28 -15.75 -1.57
C VAL A 118 -8.25 -15.15 -0.63
N HIS A 119 -7.51 -15.99 0.09
CA HIS A 119 -6.40 -15.54 0.94
C HIS A 119 -5.32 -14.91 0.08
N TYR A 120 -4.82 -13.75 0.50
CA TYR A 120 -3.83 -12.98 -0.22
C TYR A 120 -2.51 -12.86 0.54
N TYR A 121 -2.58 -12.60 1.85
CA TYR A 121 -1.40 -12.29 2.64
C TYR A 121 -1.63 -12.62 4.11
N THR A 122 -0.54 -12.99 4.81
CA THR A 122 -0.48 -13.10 6.27
C THR A 122 0.77 -12.36 6.76
N GLY A 123 0.62 -11.53 7.79
CA GLY A 123 1.72 -10.82 8.43
C GLY A 123 1.54 -10.69 9.93
N LEU A 124 2.53 -10.07 10.57
CA LEU A 124 2.51 -9.78 12.00
C LEU A 124 2.61 -8.28 12.22
N SER A 125 1.76 -7.75 13.09
CA SER A 125 1.94 -6.38 13.57
C SER A 125 3.19 -6.26 14.45
N ASP A 126 3.74 -5.06 14.49
CA ASP A 126 4.78 -4.69 15.44
C ASP A 126 4.24 -4.63 16.88
N ARG A 127 5.12 -4.28 17.83
CA ARG A 127 4.77 -4.17 19.26
C ARG A 127 3.74 -3.07 19.58
N HIS A 128 3.47 -2.17 18.64
CA HIS A 128 2.54 -1.06 18.78
C HIS A 128 1.17 -1.36 18.15
N GLY A 129 1.05 -2.49 17.44
CA GLY A 129 -0.19 -2.89 16.77
C GLY A 129 -0.28 -2.40 15.32
N HIS A 130 0.85 -2.03 14.70
CA HIS A 130 0.92 -1.59 13.30
C HIS A 130 1.50 -2.68 12.40
N LEU A 131 0.92 -2.83 11.22
CA LEU A 131 1.55 -3.56 10.12
C LEU A 131 1.65 -2.61 8.93
N THR A 132 2.86 -2.24 8.54
CA THR A 132 3.10 -1.45 7.32
C THR A 132 3.82 -2.31 6.30
N ASP A 133 3.24 -2.47 5.11
CA ASP A 133 3.84 -3.22 4.01
C ASP A 133 3.44 -2.63 2.65
N VAL A 134 4.11 -3.08 1.60
CA VAL A 134 3.80 -2.74 0.20
C VAL A 134 2.96 -3.86 -0.41
N PHE A 135 1.74 -3.53 -0.80
CA PHE A 135 0.81 -4.50 -1.39
C PHE A 135 0.51 -4.18 -2.84
N THR A 136 0.42 -5.22 -3.67
CA THR A 136 0.04 -5.11 -5.09
C THR A 136 -1.29 -5.80 -5.33
N PHE A 137 -2.32 -5.02 -5.62
CA PHE A 137 -3.67 -5.52 -5.85
C PHE A 137 -4.00 -5.59 -7.34
N PRO A 138 -4.51 -6.73 -7.84
CA PRO A 138 -5.06 -6.82 -9.18
C PRO A 138 -6.27 -5.89 -9.39
N ALA A 139 -6.38 -5.24 -10.54
CA ALA A 139 -7.42 -4.23 -10.79
C ALA A 139 -8.87 -4.78 -10.80
N HIS A 140 -9.07 -6.10 -10.91
CA HIS A 140 -10.43 -6.68 -10.84
C HIS A 140 -10.94 -6.87 -9.41
N TRP A 141 -10.08 -6.65 -8.41
CA TRP A 141 -10.48 -6.81 -7.01
C TRP A 141 -11.39 -5.66 -6.60
N LYS A 142 -12.51 -5.98 -5.96
CA LYS A 142 -13.51 -5.01 -5.51
C LYS A 142 -13.33 -4.63 -4.05
N SER A 143 -13.03 -5.61 -3.21
CA SER A 143 -12.92 -5.42 -1.76
C SER A 143 -11.83 -6.25 -1.13
N LEU A 144 -11.26 -5.70 -0.06
CA LEU A 144 -10.26 -6.30 0.79
C LEU A 144 -10.91 -6.54 2.16
N ASN A 145 -10.78 -7.74 2.68
CA ASN A 145 -11.16 -8.07 4.03
C ASN A 145 -9.92 -8.35 4.87
N ILE A 146 -9.78 -7.63 5.97
CA ILE A 146 -8.63 -7.70 6.87
C ILE A 146 -9.11 -8.35 8.16
N ILE A 147 -8.47 -9.45 8.53
CA ILE A 147 -8.79 -10.21 9.74
C ILE A 147 -7.57 -10.18 10.66
N ALA A 148 -7.70 -9.50 11.79
CA ALA A 148 -6.68 -9.52 12.85
C ALA A 148 -7.06 -10.54 13.92
N ASN A 149 -6.12 -11.39 14.34
CA ASN A 149 -6.26 -12.26 15.48
C ASN A 149 -5.56 -11.65 16.69
N VAL A 150 -6.36 -11.14 17.63
CA VAL A 150 -5.91 -10.42 18.81
C VAL A 150 -6.37 -11.20 20.05
N ASN A 151 -5.42 -11.77 20.79
CA ASN A 151 -5.69 -12.59 21.97
C ASN A 151 -6.74 -13.70 21.75
N GLY A 152 -6.71 -14.34 20.57
CA GLY A 152 -7.68 -15.38 20.18
C GLY A 152 -9.01 -14.87 19.64
N GLN A 153 -9.26 -13.55 19.67
CA GLN A 153 -10.42 -12.91 19.06
C GLN A 153 -10.11 -12.50 17.62
N LYS A 154 -11.00 -12.82 16.69
CA LYS A 154 -10.92 -12.34 15.31
C LYS A 154 -11.67 -11.03 15.16
N CYS A 155 -10.95 -9.98 14.78
CA CYS A 155 -11.49 -8.67 14.45
C CYS A 155 -11.44 -8.51 12.93
N THR A 156 -12.45 -7.88 12.35
CA THR A 156 -12.61 -7.87 10.90
C THR A 156 -13.01 -6.49 10.41
N SER A 157 -12.29 -5.98 9.42
CA SER A 157 -12.62 -4.75 8.68
C SER A 157 -12.61 -5.03 7.19
N THR A 158 -13.59 -4.47 6.48
CA THR A 158 -13.69 -4.60 5.01
C THR A 158 -13.58 -3.23 4.36
N TYR A 159 -12.79 -3.16 3.30
CA TYR A 159 -12.51 -1.95 2.52
C TYR A 159 -12.81 -2.17 1.05
N ALA A 160 -13.36 -1.16 0.39
CA ALA A 160 -13.44 -1.12 -1.07
C ALA A 160 -12.05 -0.73 -1.64
N LEU A 161 -11.60 -1.40 -2.71
CA LEU A 161 -10.25 -1.19 -3.26
C LEU A 161 -10.09 0.14 -4.00
N ASP A 162 -11.18 0.68 -4.53
CA ASP A 162 -11.24 1.98 -5.20
C ASP A 162 -11.10 3.14 -4.22
N GLU A 163 -11.58 2.97 -2.99
CA GLU A 163 -11.53 3.94 -1.90
C GLU A 163 -10.41 3.67 -0.88
N LEU A 164 -9.45 2.81 -1.22
CA LEU A 164 -8.45 2.36 -0.26
C LEU A 164 -7.54 3.50 0.22
N GLU A 165 -7.62 3.81 1.51
CA GLU A 165 -6.72 4.74 2.19
C GLU A 165 -5.34 4.10 2.45
N THR A 166 -4.33 4.92 2.74
CA THR A 166 -2.99 4.44 3.13
C THR A 166 -2.95 3.93 4.57
N VAL A 167 -3.94 4.29 5.39
CA VAL A 167 -4.09 3.80 6.77
C VAL A 167 -5.45 3.12 6.89
N LEU A 168 -5.44 1.85 7.26
CA LEU A 168 -6.62 1.02 7.44
C LEU A 168 -6.74 0.62 8.90
N ILE A 169 -7.95 0.68 9.46
CA ILE A 169 -8.22 0.44 10.88
C ILE A 169 -8.97 -0.87 11.09
N VAL A 170 -8.38 -1.78 11.86
CA VAL A 170 -9.06 -2.99 12.33
C VAL A 170 -9.50 -2.78 13.77
N SER A 171 -10.79 -2.45 13.96
CA SER A 171 -11.36 -2.27 15.29
C SER A 171 -11.70 -3.60 15.96
N CYS A 172 -11.18 -3.79 17.16
CA CYS A 172 -11.42 -4.94 18.03
C CYS A 172 -12.23 -4.56 19.26
N GLY A 173 -13.12 -5.46 19.67
CA GLY A 173 -13.94 -5.33 20.88
C GLY A 173 -13.19 -5.64 22.17
N ILE A 174 -12.02 -5.03 22.37
CA ILE A 174 -11.14 -5.28 23.52
C ILE A 174 -11.02 -4.00 24.33
N VAL A 175 -11.31 -4.07 25.63
CA VAL A 175 -11.10 -2.95 26.55
C VAL A 175 -9.64 -2.94 26.98
N LEU A 176 -8.96 -1.82 26.76
CA LEU A 176 -7.60 -1.58 27.26
C LEU A 176 -7.71 -0.90 28.62
N GLU A 177 -6.97 -1.40 29.59
CA GLU A 177 -6.82 -0.76 30.91
C GLU A 177 -6.21 0.64 30.73
N GLU A 178 -6.69 1.61 31.52
CA GLU A 178 -6.03 2.91 31.64
C GLU A 178 -4.66 2.70 32.30
N ASP A 179 -3.63 3.38 31.79
CA ASP A 179 -2.27 3.30 32.33
C ASP A 179 -2.17 3.98 33.71
#